data_AF-A0A662HKX0-F1
#
_entry.id   AF-A0A662HKX0-F1
#
_cell.length_a   1.000
_cell.length_b   1.000
_cell.length_c   1.000
_cell.angle_alpha   90.00
_cell.angle_beta   90.00
_cell.angle_gamma   90.00
#
_symmetry.space_group_name_H-M   'P 1'
#
loop_
_entity.id
_entity.type
_entity.pdbx_description
1 polymer ?
#
loop_
_entity_poly.entity_id
_entity_poly.type
_entity_poly.pdbx_seq_one_letter_code
_entity_poly.pdbx_strand_id
1 'polypeptide(L)'
;MVITLLASTCQINARPQKVYILTTISYLVPIVKAIGGAMVEVECLIPQGADPHYYELTPADISKLEKADIVVMTGPSHLPVEAKIEEIIRERGLSKVIVNYKNYTKLGFNLLKLPNGKVNPHGYFLSLRGIRAISKSIAKALAIINPENTSYYSRNLEEYLNKINDIETLSK
;
A
#
# COMPACT_ATOMS: atom_id res chain seq x y z
N MET A 1 43.90 20.91 -38.91
CA MET A 1 43.84 20.85 -37.44
C MET A 1 42.36 20.72 -37.06
N VAL A 2 41.88 19.50 -36.79
CA VAL A 2 40.47 19.23 -36.47
C VAL A 2 40.36 19.13 -34.96
N ILE A 3 39.66 20.09 -34.34
CA ILE A 3 39.41 20.10 -32.90
C ILE A 3 38.12 19.32 -32.67
N THR A 4 38.25 18.07 -32.24
CA THR A 4 37.12 17.23 -31.82
C THR A 4 36.74 17.61 -30.38
N LEU A 5 35.62 18.31 -30.23
CA LEU A 5 35.07 18.69 -28.93
C LEU A 5 34.30 17.49 -28.35
N LEU A 6 34.91 16.74 -27.42
CA LEU A 6 34.17 15.75 -26.62
C LEU A 6 33.28 16.48 -25.61
N ALA A 7 31.99 16.58 -25.92
CA ALA A 7 30.99 16.95 -24.94
C ALA A 7 30.78 15.79 -23.97
N SER A 8 31.41 15.85 -22.79
CA SER A 8 31.07 14.97 -21.67
C SER A 8 29.67 15.33 -21.17
N THR A 9 28.68 14.54 -21.57
CA THR A 9 27.34 14.56 -20.98
C THR A 9 27.44 14.08 -19.53
N CYS A 10 27.30 15.01 -18.60
CA CYS A 10 27.07 14.69 -17.20
C CYS A 10 25.70 14.01 -17.08
N GLN A 11 25.68 12.67 -17.05
CA GLN A 11 24.50 11.93 -16.65
C GLN A 11 24.31 12.13 -15.14
N ILE A 12 23.49 13.11 -14.79
CA ILE A 12 22.92 13.18 -13.45
C ILE A 12 21.98 11.97 -13.33
N ASN A 13 22.48 10.89 -12.74
CA ASN A 13 21.66 9.77 -12.30
C ASN A 13 20.77 10.26 -11.15
N ALA A 14 19.70 10.99 -11.48
CA ALA A 14 18.62 11.24 -10.55
C ALA A 14 18.07 9.87 -10.13
N ARG A 15 18.25 9.50 -8.86
CA ARG A 15 17.60 8.31 -8.32
C ARG A 15 16.09 8.51 -8.53
N PRO A 16 15.36 7.54 -9.08
CA PRO A 16 13.93 7.67 -9.23
C PRO A 16 13.30 7.98 -7.87
N GLN A 17 12.47 9.02 -7.83
CA GLN A 17 11.77 9.40 -6.62
C GLN A 17 10.85 8.25 -6.22
N LYS A 18 11.11 7.66 -5.05
CA LYS A 18 10.28 6.57 -4.54
C LYS A 18 8.93 7.11 -4.09
N VAL A 19 7.88 6.33 -4.33
CA VAL A 19 6.56 6.60 -3.77
C VAL A 19 6.61 6.29 -2.27
N TYR A 20 6.31 7.28 -1.43
CA TYR A 20 6.28 7.09 0.01
C TYR A 20 4.90 6.59 0.44
N ILE A 21 4.88 5.45 1.11
CA ILE A 21 3.66 4.73 1.48
C ILE A 21 3.61 4.54 2.98
N LEU A 22 2.49 4.93 3.58
CA LEU A 22 2.16 4.54 4.95
C LEU A 22 1.17 3.40 4.96
N THR A 23 1.48 2.38 5.75
CA THR A 23 0.56 1.31 6.09
C THR A 23 0.05 1.51 7.51
N THR A 24 -1.21 1.16 7.79
CA THR A 24 -1.74 1.25 9.16
C THR A 24 -1.19 0.13 10.03
N ILE A 25 -1.17 -1.10 9.53
CA ILE A 25 -0.68 -2.28 10.24
C ILE A 25 0.46 -2.98 9.48
N SER A 26 1.38 -3.59 10.23
CA SER A 26 2.62 -4.18 9.71
C SER A 26 2.40 -5.30 8.70
N TYR A 27 1.25 -5.98 8.75
CA TYR A 27 0.86 -7.01 7.78
C TYR A 27 0.82 -6.51 6.33
N LEU A 28 0.50 -5.23 6.11
CA LEU A 28 0.41 -4.66 4.77
C LEU A 28 1.79 -4.34 4.17
N VAL A 29 2.80 -4.12 5.01
CA VAL A 29 4.17 -3.78 4.59
C VAL A 29 4.76 -4.80 3.60
N PRO A 30 4.78 -6.11 3.87
CA PRO A 30 5.35 -7.07 2.92
C PRO A 30 4.60 -7.10 1.59
N ILE A 31 3.28 -6.89 1.58
CA ILE A 31 2.50 -6.80 0.34
C ILE A 31 2.91 -5.57 -0.46
N VAL A 32 3.01 -4.41 0.19
CA VAL A 32 3.48 -3.17 -0.46
C VAL A 32 4.89 -3.35 -1.03
N LYS A 33 5.82 -3.95 -0.27
CA LYS A 33 7.18 -4.22 -0.75
C LYS A 33 7.20 -5.20 -1.92
N ALA A 34 6.38 -6.25 -1.89
CA ALA A 34 6.31 -7.23 -2.98
C ALA A 34 5.84 -6.59 -4.29
N ILE A 35 4.87 -5.67 -4.24
CA ILE A 35 4.32 -5.02 -5.43
C ILE A 35 5.17 -3.83 -5.88
N GLY A 36 5.56 -2.97 -4.94
CA GLY A 36 6.26 -1.72 -5.21
C GLY A 36 7.78 -1.85 -5.36
N GLY A 37 8.39 -2.92 -4.83
CA GLY A 37 9.80 -3.24 -4.97
C GLY A 37 10.73 -2.07 -4.63
N ALA A 38 11.68 -1.78 -5.53
CA ALA A 38 12.66 -0.72 -5.34
C ALA A 38 12.08 0.70 -5.50
N MET A 39 10.87 0.84 -6.06
CA MET A 39 10.24 2.12 -6.39
C MET A 39 9.37 2.67 -5.26
N VAL A 40 9.31 1.98 -4.12
CA VAL A 40 8.56 2.41 -2.95
C VAL A 40 9.44 2.52 -1.72
N GLU A 41 9.07 3.44 -0.85
CA GLU A 41 9.49 3.49 0.54
C GLU A 41 8.24 3.28 1.39
N VAL A 42 8.25 2.27 2.28
CA VAL A 42 7.07 1.93 3.06
C VAL A 42 7.39 1.91 4.55
N GLU A 43 6.57 2.63 5.31
CA GLU A 43 6.58 2.63 6.77
C GLU A 43 5.23 2.11 7.32
N CYS A 44 5.27 1.57 8.53
CA CYS A 44 4.08 1.20 9.29
C CYS A 44 3.84 2.24 10.38
N LEU A 45 2.61 2.72 10.45
CA LEU A 45 2.19 3.74 11.39
C LEU A 45 2.08 3.15 12.81
N ILE A 46 1.42 2.00 12.96
CA ILE A 46 1.32 1.32 14.25
C ILE A 46 2.64 0.56 14.50
N PRO A 47 3.38 0.88 15.57
CA PRO A 47 4.67 0.24 15.85
C PRO A 47 4.47 -1.21 16.31
N GLN A 48 5.52 -2.01 16.14
CA GLN A 48 5.51 -3.39 16.61
C GLN A 48 5.30 -3.45 18.12
N GLY A 49 4.41 -4.35 18.56
CA GLY A 49 4.10 -4.55 19.97
C GLY A 49 2.99 -3.64 20.53
N ALA A 50 2.56 -2.62 19.78
CA ALA A 50 1.36 -1.85 20.14
C ALA A 50 0.08 -2.63 19.80
N ASP A 51 -0.97 -2.43 20.61
CA ASP A 51 -2.31 -2.90 20.27
C ASP A 51 -2.91 -1.96 19.21
N PRO A 52 -3.21 -2.47 17.99
CA PRO A 52 -3.70 -1.62 16.91
C PRO A 52 -5.12 -1.08 17.16
N HIS A 53 -5.88 -1.67 18.07
CA HIS A 53 -7.24 -1.20 18.41
C HIS A 53 -7.25 -0.04 19.39
N TYR A 54 -6.16 0.19 20.11
CA TYR A 54 -5.99 1.31 21.06
C TYR A 54 -4.92 2.30 20.61
N TYR A 55 -4.36 2.15 19.40
CA TYR A 55 -3.34 3.05 18.91
C TYR A 55 -3.90 4.44 18.60
N GLU A 56 -3.25 5.47 19.14
CA GLU A 56 -3.54 6.88 18.89
C GLU A 56 -2.42 7.53 18.07
N LEU A 57 -2.79 8.42 17.13
CA LEU A 57 -1.83 9.14 16.32
C LEU A 57 -0.99 10.10 17.16
N THR A 58 0.32 9.97 17.07
CA THR A 58 1.26 10.97 17.60
C THR A 58 1.43 12.13 16.62
N PRO A 59 1.96 13.29 17.06
CA PRO A 59 2.34 14.36 16.14
C PRO A 59 3.31 13.90 15.05
N ALA A 60 4.22 12.98 15.37
CA ALA A 60 5.14 12.40 14.41
C ALA A 60 4.41 11.59 13.32
N ASP A 61 3.37 10.83 13.69
CA ASP A 61 2.55 10.08 12.73
C ASP A 61 1.80 11.01 11.78
N ILE A 62 1.31 12.14 12.30
CA ILE A 62 0.66 13.16 11.48
C ILE A 62 1.65 13.75 10.48
N SER A 63 2.89 14.06 10.91
CA SER A 63 3.94 14.51 9.99
C SER A 63 4.30 13.46 8.93
N LYS A 64 4.27 12.17 9.28
CA LYS A 64 4.44 11.10 8.29
C LYS A 64 3.27 11.06 7.32
N LEU A 65 2.04 11.16 7.82
CA LEU A 65 0.80 11.16 7.03
C LEU A 65 0.78 12.28 6.00
N GLU A 66 1.22 13.47 6.40
CA GLU A 66 1.32 14.64 5.51
C GLU A 66 2.34 14.43 4.39
N LYS A 67 3.40 13.64 4.63
CA LYS A 67 4.44 13.33 3.63
C LYS A 67 4.07 12.17 2.71
N ALA A 68 3.27 11.21 3.16
CA ALA A 68 2.93 10.01 2.39
C ALA A 68 2.19 10.34 1.10
N ASP A 69 2.49 9.64 0.01
CA ASP A 69 1.75 9.74 -1.25
C ASP A 69 0.50 8.84 -1.20
N ILE A 70 0.67 7.66 -0.61
CA ILE A 70 -0.36 6.63 -0.47
C ILE A 70 -0.50 6.23 1.00
N VAL A 71 -1.73 6.09 1.46
CA VAL A 71 -2.05 5.45 2.74
C VAL A 71 -2.81 4.15 2.48
N VAL A 72 -2.22 3.02 2.89
CA VAL A 72 -2.79 1.69 2.75
C VAL A 72 -3.36 1.25 4.10
N MET A 73 -4.67 1.05 4.11
CA MET A 73 -5.45 0.72 5.29
C MET A 73 -6.06 -0.68 5.16
N THR A 74 -6.62 -1.15 6.26
CA THR A 74 -7.26 -2.45 6.33
C THR A 74 -8.74 -2.39 5.92
N GLY A 75 -9.65 -2.38 6.90
CA GLY A 75 -11.04 -2.76 6.74
C GLY A 75 -12.04 -1.69 7.11
N PRO A 76 -13.33 -1.91 6.82
CA PRO A 76 -14.36 -1.09 7.43
C PRO A 76 -14.29 -1.29 8.95
N SER A 77 -14.05 -0.20 9.68
CA SER A 77 -14.06 -0.18 11.15
C SER A 77 -13.12 -1.19 11.82
N HIS A 78 -12.02 -1.59 11.16
CA HIS A 78 -11.06 -2.51 11.77
C HIS A 78 -10.26 -1.81 12.86
N LEU A 79 -9.71 -0.64 12.55
CA LEU A 79 -8.88 0.13 13.49
C LEU A 79 -9.49 1.54 13.67
N PRO A 80 -9.72 2.01 14.91
CA PRO A 80 -10.20 3.38 15.15
C PRO A 80 -9.29 4.46 14.52
N VAL A 81 -7.98 4.22 14.49
CA VAL A 81 -7.00 5.11 13.88
C VAL A 81 -7.25 5.38 12.39
N GLU A 82 -7.82 4.42 11.65
CA GLU A 82 -8.10 4.57 10.22
C GLU A 82 -9.17 5.63 9.96
N ALA A 83 -10.22 5.67 10.80
CA ALA A 83 -11.22 6.72 10.74
C ALA A 83 -10.61 8.10 11.06
N LYS A 84 -9.70 8.17 12.04
CA LYS A 84 -9.01 9.41 12.38
C LYS A 84 -8.08 9.90 11.27
N ILE A 85 -7.43 8.99 10.54
CA ILE A 85 -6.63 9.35 9.36
C ILE A 85 -7.53 9.97 8.27
N GLU A 86 -8.67 9.35 7.95
CA GLU A 86 -9.62 9.90 6.97
C GLU A 86 -10.17 11.27 7.40
N GLU A 87 -10.41 11.47 8.69
CA GLU A 87 -10.79 12.76 9.27
C GLU A 87 -9.70 13.83 9.07
N ILE A 88 -8.46 13.54 9.46
CA ILE A 88 -7.33 14.48 9.33
C ILE A 88 -7.08 14.84 7.87
N ILE A 89 -7.11 13.87 6.95
CA ILE A 89 -6.94 14.11 5.51
C ILE A 89 -8.01 15.10 5.01
N ARG A 90 -9.26 14.92 5.44
CA ARG A 90 -10.38 15.79 5.05
C ARG A 90 -10.25 17.19 5.67
N GLU A 91 -9.98 17.28 6.96
CA GLU A 91 -9.91 18.56 7.70
C GLU A 91 -8.74 19.43 7.26
N ARG A 92 -7.59 18.81 6.95
CA ARG A 92 -6.40 19.52 6.48
C ARG A 92 -6.35 19.70 4.95
N GLY A 93 -7.35 19.21 4.22
CA GLY A 93 -7.39 19.30 2.75
C GLY A 93 -6.22 18.58 2.07
N LEU A 94 -5.74 17.47 2.63
CA LEU A 94 -4.60 16.75 2.08
C LEU A 94 -5.04 15.95 0.84
N SER A 95 -4.37 16.16 -0.29
CA SER A 95 -4.56 15.32 -1.48
C SER A 95 -3.75 14.03 -1.33
N LYS A 96 -4.40 12.96 -0.87
CA LYS A 96 -3.77 11.64 -0.62
C LYS A 96 -4.52 10.52 -1.32
N VAL A 97 -3.78 9.54 -1.86
CA VAL A 97 -4.40 8.31 -2.37
C VAL A 97 -4.61 7.34 -1.20
N ILE A 98 -5.88 7.07 -0.88
CA ILE A 98 -6.24 6.07 0.14
C ILE A 98 -6.55 4.75 -0.57
N VAL A 99 -5.87 3.70 -0.12
CA VAL A 99 -6.11 2.32 -0.53
C VAL A 99 -6.67 1.57 0.66
N ASN A 100 -7.97 1.26 0.64
CA ASN A 100 -8.66 0.58 1.73
C ASN A 100 -9.68 -0.45 1.23
N TYR A 101 -10.51 -0.97 2.14
CA TYR A 101 -11.53 -1.97 1.82
C TYR A 101 -12.43 -1.61 0.64
N LYS A 102 -12.73 -0.33 0.38
CA LYS A 102 -13.55 0.11 -0.76
C LYS A 102 -12.87 -0.16 -2.09
N ASN A 103 -11.53 -0.13 -2.13
CA ASN A 103 -10.74 -0.51 -3.29
C ASN A 103 -10.70 -2.04 -3.43
N TYR A 104 -10.48 -2.73 -2.31
CA TYR A 104 -10.37 -4.19 -2.29
C TYR A 104 -11.66 -4.85 -2.79
N THR A 105 -12.84 -4.40 -2.33
CA THR A 105 -14.13 -4.99 -2.72
C THR A 105 -14.40 -4.92 -4.22
N LYS A 106 -13.92 -3.86 -4.89
CA LYS A 106 -14.00 -3.72 -6.34
C LYS A 106 -13.15 -4.74 -7.11
N LEU A 107 -12.19 -5.38 -6.43
CA LEU A 107 -11.25 -6.33 -7.02
C LEU A 107 -11.47 -7.76 -6.51
N GLY A 108 -12.71 -8.07 -6.13
CA GLY A 108 -13.15 -9.41 -5.77
C GLY A 108 -12.98 -9.76 -4.30
N PHE A 109 -12.67 -8.79 -3.45
CA PHE A 109 -12.68 -8.99 -2.00
C PHE A 109 -14.12 -9.02 -1.46
N ASN A 110 -14.42 -10.01 -0.60
CA ASN A 110 -15.71 -10.10 0.09
C ASN A 110 -15.48 -10.00 1.60
N LEU A 111 -16.18 -9.06 2.24
CA LEU A 111 -16.23 -8.97 3.69
C LEU A 111 -17.00 -10.16 4.25
N LEU A 112 -16.35 -10.89 5.16
CA LEU A 112 -17.02 -11.95 5.91
C LEU A 112 -17.92 -11.32 6.97
N LYS A 113 -18.95 -12.07 7.37
CA LYS A 113 -19.85 -11.69 8.46
C LYS A 113 -19.67 -12.63 9.63
N LEU A 114 -19.79 -12.09 10.84
CA LEU A 114 -19.90 -12.85 12.07
C LEU A 114 -21.27 -13.56 12.13
N PRO A 115 -21.45 -14.58 12.99
CA PRO A 115 -22.74 -15.26 13.15
C PRO A 115 -23.91 -14.34 13.47
N ASN A 116 -23.64 -13.20 14.12
CA ASN A 116 -24.63 -12.16 14.42
C ASN A 116 -24.93 -11.20 13.24
N GLY A 117 -24.42 -11.49 12.04
CA GLY A 117 -24.65 -10.71 10.82
C GLY A 117 -23.79 -9.45 10.68
N LYS A 118 -23.04 -9.05 11.72
CA LYS A 118 -22.12 -7.90 11.65
C LYS A 118 -20.92 -8.22 10.76
N VAL A 119 -20.36 -7.21 10.11
CA VAL A 119 -19.11 -7.36 9.35
C VAL A 119 -18.01 -7.82 10.29
N ASN A 120 -17.26 -8.83 9.88
CA ASN A 120 -16.03 -9.22 10.55
C ASN A 120 -14.90 -8.31 10.04
N PRO A 121 -14.35 -7.43 10.88
CA PRO A 121 -13.27 -6.54 10.47
C PRO A 121 -11.89 -7.22 10.49
N HIS A 122 -11.81 -8.48 10.93
CA HIS A 122 -10.57 -9.24 11.08
C HIS A 122 -10.48 -10.38 10.07
N GLY A 123 -9.25 -10.79 9.77
CA GLY A 123 -8.94 -12.05 9.07
C GLY A 123 -9.22 -12.08 7.57
N TYR A 124 -10.05 -11.19 7.03
CA TYR A 124 -10.34 -11.17 5.60
C TYR A 124 -9.11 -10.78 4.76
N PHE A 125 -8.20 -9.97 5.33
CA PHE A 125 -6.90 -9.62 4.74
C PHE A 125 -5.91 -10.79 4.78
N LEU A 126 -6.20 -11.85 5.54
CA LEU A 126 -5.42 -13.10 5.60
C LEU A 126 -5.92 -14.15 4.60
N SER A 127 -7.09 -13.94 3.97
CA SER A 127 -7.57 -14.86 2.93
C SER A 127 -6.79 -14.66 1.63
N LEU A 128 -6.54 -15.73 0.87
CA LEU A 128 -5.85 -15.63 -0.43
C LEU A 128 -6.58 -14.66 -1.37
N ARG A 129 -7.92 -14.67 -1.37
CA ARG A 129 -8.74 -13.73 -2.14
C ARG A 129 -8.52 -12.28 -1.70
N GLY A 130 -8.47 -12.02 -0.39
CA GLY A 130 -8.18 -10.71 0.17
C GLY A 130 -6.78 -10.23 -0.19
N ILE A 131 -5.76 -11.07 -0.03
CA ILE A 131 -4.38 -10.77 -0.39
C ILE A 131 -4.28 -10.39 -1.88
N ARG A 132 -4.95 -11.14 -2.77
CA ARG A 132 -5.01 -10.82 -4.21
C ARG A 132 -5.64 -9.46 -4.46
N ALA A 133 -6.76 -9.13 -3.81
CA ALA A 133 -7.44 -7.86 -3.99
C ALA A 133 -6.65 -6.66 -3.44
N ILE A 134 -5.99 -6.83 -2.30
CA ILE A 134 -5.09 -5.82 -1.70
C ILE A 134 -3.92 -5.56 -2.67
N SER A 135 -3.27 -6.63 -3.15
CA SER A 135 -2.14 -6.55 -4.07
C SER A 135 -2.48 -5.81 -5.36
N LYS A 136 -3.63 -6.15 -5.98
CA LYS A 136 -4.13 -5.47 -7.18
C LYS A 136 -4.46 -3.99 -6.92
N SER A 137 -4.99 -3.66 -5.74
CA SER A 137 -5.32 -2.28 -5.39
C SER A 137 -4.06 -1.43 -5.18
N ILE A 138 -3.03 -2.00 -4.56
CA ILE A 138 -1.72 -1.35 -4.40
C ILE A 138 -1.08 -1.10 -5.78
N ALA A 139 -1.04 -2.11 -6.65
CA ALA A 139 -0.48 -1.95 -8.00
C ALA A 139 -1.20 -0.84 -8.80
N LYS A 140 -2.54 -0.79 -8.70
CA LYS A 140 -3.34 0.27 -9.34
C LYS A 140 -3.04 1.65 -8.79
N ALA A 141 -2.91 1.79 -7.47
CA ALA A 141 -2.58 3.07 -6.84
C ALA A 141 -1.17 3.56 -7.22
N LEU A 142 -0.20 2.64 -7.25
CA LEU A 142 1.16 2.92 -7.69
C LEU A 142 1.21 3.38 -9.15
N ALA A 143 0.48 2.71 -10.05
CA ALA A 143 0.41 3.11 -11.46
C ALA A 143 -0.26 4.48 -11.67
N ILE A 144 -1.10 4.94 -10.74
CA ILE A 144 -1.70 6.28 -10.79
C ILE A 144 -0.67 7.34 -10.36
N ILE A 145 0.03 7.11 -9.25
CA ILE A 145 1.01 8.07 -8.71
C ILE A 145 2.28 8.12 -9.57
N ASN A 146 2.67 6.99 -10.14
CA ASN A 146 3.97 6.80 -10.77
C ASN A 146 3.83 6.00 -12.09
N PRO A 147 3.15 6.59 -13.10
CA PRO A 147 2.71 5.88 -14.30
C PRO A 147 3.84 5.33 -15.16
N GLU A 148 5.02 5.94 -15.13
CA GLU A 148 6.20 5.49 -15.88
C GLU A 148 6.71 4.11 -15.42
N ASN A 149 6.37 3.68 -14.20
CA ASN A 149 6.73 2.37 -13.65
C ASN A 149 5.57 1.35 -13.66
N THR A 150 4.49 1.62 -14.39
CA THR A 150 3.32 0.73 -14.47
C THR A 150 3.67 -0.71 -14.87
N SER A 151 4.58 -0.89 -15.84
CA SER A 151 5.03 -2.21 -16.27
C SER A 151 5.82 -2.96 -15.19
N TYR A 152 6.56 -2.22 -14.35
CA TYR A 152 7.29 -2.78 -13.20
C TYR A 152 6.31 -3.30 -12.14
N TYR A 153 5.32 -2.49 -11.75
CA TYR A 153 4.30 -2.90 -10.79
C TYR A 153 3.45 -4.06 -11.30
N SER A 154 3.12 -4.08 -12.59
CA SER A 154 2.36 -5.17 -13.21
C SER A 154 3.11 -6.50 -13.16
N ARG A 155 4.42 -6.50 -13.46
CA ARG A 155 5.25 -7.70 -13.39
C ARG A 155 5.37 -8.23 -11.96
N ASN A 156 5.68 -7.35 -11.00
CA ASN A 156 5.76 -7.72 -9.59
C ASN A 156 4.44 -8.29 -9.07
N LEU A 157 3.31 -7.70 -9.48
CA LEU A 157 1.98 -8.20 -9.16
C LEU A 157 1.77 -9.61 -9.73
N GLU A 158 2.09 -9.84 -11.00
CA GLU A 158 1.96 -11.16 -11.63
C GLU A 158 2.79 -12.22 -10.88
N GLU A 159 4.07 -11.92 -10.60
CA GLU A 159 4.95 -12.79 -9.82
C GLU A 159 4.38 -13.09 -8.42
N TYR A 160 3.84 -12.08 -7.75
CA TYR A 160 3.23 -12.25 -6.42
C TYR A 160 1.95 -13.09 -6.48
N LEU A 161 1.09 -12.87 -7.48
CA LEU A 161 -0.13 -13.65 -7.68
C LEU A 161 0.17 -15.12 -8.00
N ASN A 162 1.23 -15.40 -8.77
CA ASN A 162 1.67 -16.77 -9.05
C ASN A 162 2.07 -17.51 -7.77
N LYS A 163 2.83 -16.86 -6.87
CA LYS A 163 3.16 -17.44 -5.55
C LYS A 163 1.92 -17.77 -4.73
N ILE A 164 0.90 -16.91 -4.77
CA ILE A 164 -0.39 -17.18 -4.09
C ILE A 164 -1.10 -18.39 -4.73
N ASN A 165 -1.06 -18.54 -6.06
CA ASN A 165 -1.65 -19.68 -6.76
C ASN A 165 -0.94 -21.00 -6.39
N ASP A 166 0.39 -20.97 -6.26
CA ASP A 166 1.17 -22.15 -5.86
C ASP A 166 0.78 -22.59 -4.44
N ILE A 167 0.66 -21.65 -3.50
CA ILE A 167 0.18 -21.92 -2.13
C ILE A 167 -1.24 -22.50 -2.13
N GLU A 168 -2.14 -21.94 -2.94
CA GLU A 168 -3.52 -22.44 -3.05
C GLU A 168 -3.57 -23.88 -3.57
N THR A 169 -2.67 -24.23 -4.50
CA THR A 169 -2.58 -25.56 -5.08
C THR A 169 -2.04 -26.57 -4.06
N LEU A 170 -1.05 -26.17 -3.25
CA LEU A 170 -0.50 -27.00 -2.16
C LEU A 170 -1.47 -27.20 -0.99
N SER A 171 -2.47 -26.33 -0.85
CA SER A 171 -3.44 -26.37 0.25
C SER A 171 -4.71 -27.18 -0.07
N LYS A 172 -4.77 -27.80 -1.26
CA LYS A 172 -5.85 -28.69 -1.71
C LYS A 172 -5.38 -30.14 -1.68
#